data_AF-A0A4Y2F961-F1
#
_entry.id   AF-A0A4Y2F961-F1
#
_cell.length_a   1.000
_cell.length_b   1.000
_cell.length_c   1.000
_cell.angle_alpha   90.00
_cell.angle_beta   90.00
_cell.angle_gamma   90.00
#
_symmetry.space_group_name_H-M   'P 1'
#
loop_
_entity.id
_entity.type
_entity.pdbx_description
1 polymer ?
#
loop_
_entity_poly.entity_id
_entity_poly.type
_entity_poly.pdbx_seq_one_letter_code
_entity_poly.pdbx_strand_id
1 'polypeptide(L)'
;MKLPPRITNKITLRNQIKKRWYITYDPRFKRKCTELTNEIKADIKQYDQDSWTEWLLSFNQEDLSIYDATRKFARKFRKIPPILDTDWLKYIPSEKRTHLSTRLKILSRQTQSL
;
A
#
# COMPACT_ATOMS: atom_id res chain seq x y z
N MET A 1 -4.78 13.08 7.46
CA MET A 1 -4.23 13.83 6.31
C MET A 1 -5.27 14.85 5.87
N LYS A 2 -4.97 16.14 5.94
CA LYS A 2 -5.85 17.21 5.41
C LYS A 2 -5.32 17.60 4.03
N LEU A 3 -6.22 17.75 3.05
CA LEU A 3 -5.84 18.20 1.72
C LEU A 3 -5.47 19.68 1.72
N PRO A 4 -4.60 20.14 0.80
CA PRO A 4 -4.29 21.55 0.63
C PRO A 4 -5.54 22.39 0.35
N PRO A 5 -5.60 23.64 0.86
CA PRO A 5 -6.72 24.56 0.63
C PRO A 5 -7.10 24.71 -0.85
N ARG A 6 -6.10 24.69 -1.75
CA ARG A 6 -6.30 24.75 -3.20
C ARG A 6 -7.23 23.63 -3.71
N ILE A 7 -7.03 22.40 -3.25
CA ILE A 7 -7.81 21.23 -3.68
C ILE A 7 -9.18 21.25 -3.00
N THR A 8 -9.24 21.57 -1.70
CA THR A 8 -10.50 21.63 -0.96
C THR A 8 -11.44 22.70 -1.52
N ASN A 9 -10.91 23.86 -1.91
CA ASN A 9 -11.71 24.93 -2.52
C ASN A 9 -12.32 24.50 -3.86
N LYS A 10 -11.57 23.79 -4.71
CA LYS A 10 -12.10 23.21 -5.95
C LYS A 10 -13.16 22.15 -5.69
N ILE A 11 -12.98 21.30 -4.66
CA ILE A 11 -14.00 20.31 -4.25
C ILE A 11 -15.30 21.01 -3.86
N THR A 12 -15.22 22.07 -3.05
CA THR A 12 -16.37 22.88 -2.62
C THR A 12 -17.09 23.48 -3.83
N LEU A 13 -16.35 24.10 -4.75
CA LEU A 13 -16.91 24.67 -5.99
C LEU A 13 -17.61 23.60 -6.85
N ARG A 14 -16.96 22.46 -7.07
CA ARG A 14 -17.51 21.33 -7.83
C ARG A 14 -18.81 20.83 -7.19
N ASN A 15 -18.88 20.77 -5.86
CA ASN A 15 -20.08 20.35 -5.13
C ASN A 15 -21.22 21.37 -5.29
N GLN A 16 -20.94 22.67 -5.26
CA GLN A 16 -21.94 23.71 -5.52
C GLN A 16 -22.52 23.59 -6.94
N ILE A 17 -21.65 23.38 -7.95
CA ILE A 17 -22.07 23.19 -9.33
C ILE A 17 -22.88 21.90 -9.49
N LYS A 18 -22.48 20.81 -8.83
CA LYS A 18 -23.22 19.55 -8.82
C LYS A 18 -24.63 19.74 -8.26
N LYS A 19 -24.77 20.48 -7.14
CA LYS A 19 -26.09 20.83 -6.57
C LYS A 19 -26.95 21.61 -7.57
N ARG A 20 -26.38 22.62 -8.23
CA ARG A 20 -27.09 23.40 -9.26
C ARG A 20 -27.53 22.53 -10.45
N TRP A 21 -26.68 21.60 -10.90
CA TRP A 21 -27.03 20.65 -11.95
C TRP A 21 -28.21 19.76 -11.56
N TYR A 22 -28.27 19.24 -10.33
CA TYR A 22 -29.42 18.43 -9.90
C TYR A 22 -30.74 19.19 -9.91
N ILE A 23 -30.72 20.50 -9.61
CA ILE A 23 -31.92 21.34 -9.58
C ILE A 23 -32.36 21.72 -11.00
N THR A 24 -31.41 22.15 -11.83
CA THR A 24 -31.71 22.77 -13.13
C THR A 24 -31.67 21.79 -14.30
N TYR A 25 -31.02 20.64 -14.13
CA TYR A 25 -30.69 19.68 -15.19
C TYR A 25 -29.89 20.27 -16.38
N ASP A 26 -29.35 21.49 -16.25
CA ASP A 26 -28.64 22.17 -17.34
C ASP A 26 -27.31 21.45 -17.64
N PRO A 27 -27.09 20.98 -18.89
CA PRO A 27 -25.88 20.28 -19.29
C PRO A 27 -24.60 21.10 -19.13
N ARG A 28 -24.67 22.45 -19.09
CA ARG A 28 -23.50 23.31 -18.85
C ARG A 28 -22.90 23.07 -17.47
N PHE A 29 -23.73 22.88 -16.44
CA PHE A 29 -23.26 22.56 -15.10
C PHE A 29 -22.69 21.14 -15.03
N LYS A 30 -23.25 20.19 -15.78
CA LYS A 30 -22.70 18.84 -15.89
C LYS A 30 -21.27 18.85 -16.46
N ARG A 31 -21.05 19.58 -17.56
CA ARG A 31 -19.72 19.73 -18.19
C ARG A 31 -18.71 20.33 -17.21
N LYS A 32 -19.06 21.47 -16.59
CA LYS A 32 -18.21 22.12 -15.58
C LYS A 32 -17.90 21.22 -14.37
N CYS A 33 -18.86 20.41 -13.92
CA CYS A 33 -18.63 19.45 -12.85
C CYS A 33 -17.61 18.37 -13.24
N THR A 34 -17.66 17.89 -14.48
CA THR A 34 -16.69 16.92 -15.02
C THR A 34 -15.31 17.54 -15.17
N GLU A 35 -15.22 18.75 -15.73
CA GLU A 35 -13.96 19.51 -15.85
C GLU A 35 -13.28 19.66 -14.48
N LEU A 36 -14.00 20.18 -13.49
CA LEU A 36 -13.47 20.31 -12.12
C LEU A 36 -13.10 18.96 -11.50
N THR A 37 -13.81 17.88 -11.82
CA THR A 37 -13.45 16.55 -11.33
C THR A 37 -12.11 16.10 -11.89
N ASN A 38 -11.83 16.37 -13.16
CA ASN A 38 -10.55 16.05 -13.79
C ASN A 38 -9.42 16.92 -13.24
N GLU A 39 -9.66 18.22 -13.04
CA GLU A 39 -8.70 19.10 -12.40
C GLU A 39 -8.37 18.67 -10.97
N ILE A 40 -9.37 18.32 -10.16
CA ILE A 40 -9.14 17.82 -8.79
C ILE A 40 -8.29 16.56 -8.81
N LYS A 41 -8.55 15.63 -9.74
CA LYS A 41 -7.73 14.42 -9.90
C LYS A 41 -6.29 14.75 -10.26
N ALA A 42 -6.07 15.69 -11.18
CA ALA A 42 -4.74 16.14 -11.57
C ALA A 42 -4.02 16.82 -10.40
N ASP A 43 -4.71 17.69 -9.65
CA ASP A 43 -4.14 18.39 -8.50
C ASP A 43 -3.77 17.42 -7.36
N ILE A 44 -4.58 16.39 -7.11
CA ILE A 44 -4.25 15.34 -6.12
C ILE A 44 -3.02 14.56 -6.57
N LYS A 45 -2.98 14.14 -7.85
CA LYS A 45 -1.83 13.41 -8.39
C LYS A 45 -0.54 14.22 -8.27
N GLN A 46 -0.61 15.52 -8.56
CA GLN A 46 0.53 16.42 -8.42
C GLN A 46 0.93 16.56 -6.95
N TYR A 47 -0.03 16.80 -6.05
CA TYR A 47 0.25 16.92 -4.62
C TYR A 47 0.89 15.67 -4.02
N ASP A 48 0.41 14.48 -4.40
CA ASP A 48 1.02 13.23 -3.98
C ASP A 48 2.46 13.12 -4.50
N GLN A 49 2.69 13.46 -5.77
CA GLN A 49 4.04 13.45 -6.37
C GLN A 49 4.99 14.43 -5.67
N ASP A 50 4.54 15.65 -5.39
CA ASP A 50 5.31 16.66 -4.69
C ASP A 50 5.64 16.18 -3.27
N SER A 51 4.66 15.62 -2.56
CA SER A 51 4.85 15.05 -1.21
C SER A 51 5.88 13.92 -1.21
N TRP A 52 5.84 13.03 -2.22
CA TRP A 52 6.84 11.97 -2.38
C TRP A 52 8.23 12.54 -2.68
N THR A 53 8.30 13.60 -3.47
CA THR A 53 9.56 14.24 -3.86
C THR A 53 10.18 14.98 -2.67
N GLU A 54 9.39 15.73 -1.90
CA GLU A 54 9.84 16.36 -0.65
C GLU A 54 10.30 15.33 0.38
N TRP A 55 9.55 14.23 0.54
CA TRP A 55 9.95 13.14 1.42
C TRP A 55 11.28 12.50 0.96
N LEU A 56 11.47 12.31 -0.34
CA LEU A 56 12.73 11.79 -0.88
C LEU A 56 13.89 12.76 -0.64
N LEU A 57 13.67 14.07 -0.87
CA LEU A 57 14.68 15.11 -0.66
C LEU A 57 15.02 15.32 0.82
N SER A 58 14.11 14.95 1.74
CA SER A 58 14.38 14.98 3.18
C SER A 58 15.35 13.90 3.65
N PHE A 59 15.70 12.92 2.80
CA PHE A 59 16.69 11.91 3.16
C PHE A 59 18.09 12.51 3.20
N ASN A 60 18.77 12.21 4.31
CA ASN A 60 20.16 12.56 4.46
C ASN A 60 21.02 11.59 3.65
N GLN A 61 21.95 12.11 2.84
CA GLN A 61 22.71 11.32 1.88
C GLN A 61 23.71 10.37 2.56
N GLU A 62 24.08 10.67 3.81
CA GLU A 62 25.00 9.90 4.65
C GLU A 62 24.31 8.79 5.45
N ASP A 63 22.99 8.86 5.62
CA ASP A 63 22.23 7.86 6.36
C ASP A 63 21.68 6.79 5.41
N LEU A 64 21.83 5.50 5.78
CA LEU A 64 21.21 4.32 5.15
C LEU A 64 19.66 4.33 5.19
N SER A 65 19.06 5.48 5.47
CA SER A 65 17.63 5.78 5.56
C SER A 65 16.83 5.35 4.32
N ILE A 66 17.38 5.52 3.11
CA ILE A 66 16.76 5.05 1.86
C ILE A 66 16.72 3.51 1.83
N TYR A 67 17.81 2.85 2.24
CA TYR A 67 17.88 1.38 2.31
C TYR A 67 16.88 0.83 3.35
N ASP A 68 16.78 1.46 4.52
CA ASP A 68 15.84 1.06 5.55
C ASP A 68 14.37 1.30 5.14
N ALA A 69 14.08 2.42 4.47
CA ALA A 69 12.74 2.71 3.97
C ALA A 69 12.33 1.71 2.89
N THR A 70 13.17 1.48 1.88
CA THR A 70 12.92 0.49 0.82
C THR A 70 12.77 -0.92 1.39
N ARG A 71 13.57 -1.31 2.38
CA ARG A 71 13.42 -2.59 3.10
C ARG A 71 12.09 -2.71 3.84
N LYS A 72 11.60 -1.63 4.47
CA LYS A 72 10.29 -1.61 5.13
C LYS A 72 9.14 -1.76 4.13
N PHE A 73 9.22 -1.11 2.97
CA PHE A 73 8.19 -1.20 1.92
C PHE A 73 8.25 -2.52 1.13
N ALA A 74 9.45 -3.07 0.87
CA ALA A 74 9.65 -4.32 0.14
C ALA A 74 9.23 -5.56 0.96
N ARG A 75 9.28 -5.47 2.28
CA ARG A 75 8.73 -6.50 3.16
C ARG A 75 7.20 -6.48 3.08
N LYS A 76 6.64 -7.17 2.09
CA LYS A 76 5.30 -7.78 2.24
C LYS A 76 5.38 -8.66 3.47
N PHE A 77 4.95 -8.16 4.63
CA PHE A 77 4.69 -8.97 5.81
C PHE A 77 3.51 -9.89 5.49
N ARG A 78 3.78 -10.93 4.70
CA ARG A 78 2.93 -12.11 4.71
C ARG A 78 3.11 -12.69 6.12
N LYS A 79 2.07 -12.62 6.96
CA LYS A 79 2.00 -13.49 8.12
C LYS A 79 2.08 -14.90 7.56
N ILE A 80 3.26 -15.51 7.62
CA ILE A 80 3.40 -16.93 7.31
C ILE A 80 2.50 -17.62 8.34
N PRO A 81 1.44 -18.31 7.92
CA PRO A 81 0.62 -19.04 8.87
C PRO A 81 1.54 -20.00 9.64
N PRO A 82 1.38 -20.15 10.97
CA PRO A 82 2.12 -21.16 11.69
C PRO A 82 1.88 -22.50 10.99
N ILE A 83 2.95 -23.20 10.62
CA ILE A 83 2.85 -24.56 10.10
C ILE A 83 2.28 -25.40 11.25
N LEU A 84 1.02 -25.80 11.12
CA LEU A 84 0.38 -26.75 12.02
C LEU A 84 0.86 -28.13 11.60
N ASP A 85 1.38 -28.90 12.56
CA ASP A 85 1.54 -30.35 12.36
C ASP A 85 0.21 -31.05 12.62
N THR A 86 0.15 -32.35 12.32
CA THR A 86 -1.06 -33.21 12.47
C THR A 86 -1.73 -33.09 13.85
N ASP A 87 -0.94 -32.75 14.89
CA ASP A 87 -1.39 -32.65 16.28
C ASP A 87 -1.64 -31.19 16.76
N TRP A 88 -1.76 -30.22 15.84
CA TRP A 88 -2.05 -28.80 16.12
C TRP A 88 -1.01 -28.07 17.00
N LEU A 89 0.17 -28.66 17.23
CA LEU A 89 1.21 -28.09 18.06
C LEU A 89 1.95 -26.94 17.35
N LYS A 90 2.13 -25.82 18.05
CA LYS A 90 2.74 -24.60 17.50
C LYS A 90 4.23 -24.54 17.83
N TYR A 91 5.11 -24.90 16.90
CA TYR A 91 6.55 -24.92 17.16
C TYR A 91 7.17 -23.53 17.38
N ILE A 92 8.01 -23.40 18.40
CA ILE A 92 8.88 -22.24 18.65
C ILE A 92 10.05 -22.27 17.64
N PRO A 93 10.59 -21.12 17.18
CA PRO A 93 11.61 -21.09 16.11
C PRO A 93 12.83 -22.01 16.30
N SER A 94 13.23 -22.31 17.54
CA SER A 94 14.32 -23.24 17.85
C SER A 94 13.96 -24.70 17.51
N GLU A 95 12.73 -25.12 17.83
CA GLU A 95 12.23 -26.49 17.64
C GLU A 95 11.99 -26.81 16.15
N LYS A 96 11.64 -25.78 15.36
CA LYS A 96 11.45 -25.89 13.90
C LYS A 96 12.67 -26.44 13.19
N ARG A 97 13.88 -26.02 13.60
CA ARG A 97 15.14 -26.42 12.96
C ARG A 97 15.40 -27.91 13.16
N THR A 98 15.09 -28.42 14.34
CA THR A 98 15.24 -29.84 14.69
C THR A 98 14.22 -30.70 13.95
N HIS A 99 12.95 -30.27 13.91
CA HIS A 99 11.88 -31.03 13.25
C HIS A 99 12.08 -31.16 11.74
N LEU A 100 12.46 -30.06 11.06
CA LEU A 100 12.75 -30.10 9.62
C LEU A 100 13.95 -30.98 9.28
N SER A 101 14.99 -30.99 10.13
CA SER A 101 16.14 -31.88 9.99
C SER A 101 15.75 -33.36 10.09
N THR A 102 14.90 -33.72 11.04
CA THR A 102 14.37 -35.08 11.19
C THR A 102 13.52 -35.50 10.00
N ARG A 103 12.63 -34.62 9.52
CA ARG A 103 11.72 -34.91 8.40
C ARG A 103 12.46 -35.10 7.07
N LEU A 104 13.50 -34.29 6.81
CA LEU A 104 14.34 -34.43 5.62
C LEU A 104 15.22 -35.69 5.65
N LYS A 105 15.69 -36.11 6.84
CA LYS A 105 16.43 -37.37 7.03
C LYS A 105 15.56 -38.61 6.80
N ILE A 106 14.29 -38.58 7.19
CA ILE A 106 13.35 -39.69 6.96
C ILE A 106 13.12 -39.87 5.44
N LEU A 107 12.93 -38.76 4.72
CA LEU A 107 12.71 -38.79 3.27
C LEU A 107 13.94 -39.32 2.50
N SER A 108 15.16 -38.94 2.90
CA SER A 108 16.39 -39.41 2.22
C SER A 108 16.67 -40.91 2.44
N ARG A 109 16.17 -41.49 3.53
CA ARG A 109 16.32 -42.93 3.83
C ARG A 109 15.35 -43.78 3.00
N GLN A 110 14.19 -43.24 2.63
CA GLN A 110 13.21 -43.93 1.79
C GLN A 110 13.63 -43.97 0.31
N THR A 111 14.46 -43.03 -0.14
CA THR A 111 14.94 -42.97 -1.54
C THR A 111 16.19 -43.82 -1.82
N GLN A 112 16.83 -44.43 -0.80
CA GLN A 112 18.00 -45.28 -0.95
C GLN A 112 17.68 -46.78 -1.03
N SER A 113 16.40 -47.14 -0.93
CA SER A 113 15.90 -48.51 -1.02
C SER A 113 15.14 -48.71 -2.34
N LEU A 114 15.86 -48.63 -3.47
CA LEU A 114 15.42 -49.08 -4.79
C LEU A 114 16.58 -49.76 -5.51
#